data_AF-A0A075MUE9-F1
#
_entry.id   AF-A0A075MUE9-F1
#
_cell.length_a   1.000
_cell.length_b   1.000
_cell.length_c   1.000
_cell.angle_alpha   90.00
_cell.angle_beta   90.00
_cell.angle_gamma   90.00
#
_symmetry.space_group_name_H-M   'P 1'
#
loop_
_entity.id
_entity.type
_entity.pdbx_description
1 polymer ?
#
loop_
_entity_poly.entity_id
_entity_poly.type
_entity_poly.pdbx_seq_one_letter_code
_entity_poly.pdbx_strand_id
1 'polypeptide(L)'
;MQAQRAFFLAIIAGIIGGAIAVAINFVVVQARQSEIANFYTDEFVAPSIIDEGEFDQKLQELQIQNVALPIAIGVGGGVLVAAVYLRVGAGAFKVAVAVAGAAWLALYVMPAVKYPANSDTAFNPEGDGGYSMLYAGYMAASGLAALGSAIAFSKTKRKNWYVGAAGLYIGIIAALYVSFPAFSGLEFVPQQLLAGWRSSMAAGMTALWFALGIIAGALLEREEKKEKGVEKGI
;
A
#
# COMPACT_ATOMS: atom_id res chain seq x y z
N MET A 1 -23.87 7.14 -13.70
CA MET A 1 -22.64 6.66 -14.35
C MET A 1 -22.70 5.17 -14.57
N GLN A 2 -22.35 4.70 -15.77
CA GLN A 2 -22.27 3.25 -16.05
C GLN A 2 -21.11 2.62 -15.28
N ALA A 3 -21.34 1.43 -14.71
CA ALA A 3 -20.35 0.73 -13.86
C ALA A 3 -19.00 0.51 -14.58
N GLN A 4 -19.03 0.07 -15.83
CA GLN A 4 -17.82 -0.16 -16.65
C GLN A 4 -16.94 1.10 -16.73
N ARG A 5 -17.57 2.27 -16.88
CA ARG A 5 -16.87 3.55 -17.00
C ARG A 5 -16.23 3.98 -15.67
N ALA A 6 -16.92 3.76 -14.55
CA ALA A 6 -16.37 4.02 -13.23
C ALA A 6 -15.13 3.14 -12.94
N PHE A 7 -15.21 1.84 -13.23
CA PHE A 7 -14.08 0.93 -13.09
C PHE A 7 -12.92 1.33 -13.99
N PHE A 8 -13.17 1.62 -15.27
CA PHE A 8 -12.13 2.04 -16.20
C PHE A 8 -11.37 3.27 -15.71
N LEU A 9 -12.07 4.33 -15.30
CA LEU A 9 -11.46 5.58 -14.85
C LEU A 9 -10.65 5.39 -13.55
N ALA A 10 -11.19 4.64 -12.59
CA ALA A 10 -10.50 4.40 -11.34
C ALA A 10 -9.29 3.46 -11.49
N ILE A 11 -9.36 2.45 -12.37
CA ILE A 11 -8.22 1.59 -12.70
C ILE A 11 -7.12 2.40 -13.39
N ILE A 12 -7.45 3.27 -14.34
CA ILE A 12 -6.46 4.16 -14.97
C ILE A 12 -5.81 5.06 -13.92
N ALA A 13 -6.59 5.67 -13.03
CA ALA A 13 -6.04 6.46 -11.93
C ALA A 13 -5.09 5.64 -11.05
N GLY A 14 -5.43 4.36 -10.81
CA GLY A 14 -4.58 3.42 -10.09
C GLY A 14 -3.28 3.10 -10.79
N ILE A 15 -3.32 2.82 -12.09
CA ILE A 15 -2.12 2.59 -12.91
C ILE A 15 -1.23 3.85 -12.87
N ILE A 16 -1.80 5.05 -13.00
CA ILE A 16 -1.05 6.31 -12.91
C ILE A 16 -0.42 6.47 -11.52
N GLY A 17 -1.18 6.21 -10.45
CA GLY A 17 -0.66 6.24 -9.08
C GLY A 17 0.49 5.25 -8.86
N GLY A 18 0.36 4.03 -9.39
CA GLY A 18 1.42 3.02 -9.39
C GLY A 18 2.65 3.49 -10.17
N ALA A 19 2.46 4.09 -11.35
CA ALA A 19 3.56 4.62 -12.17
C ALA A 19 4.31 5.78 -11.49
N ILE A 20 3.60 6.64 -10.75
CA ILE A 20 4.22 7.67 -9.91
C ILE A 20 5.11 7.05 -8.82
N ALA A 21 4.64 5.99 -8.16
CA ALA A 21 5.44 5.28 -7.18
C ALA A 21 6.64 4.57 -7.81
N VAL A 22 6.50 3.99 -9.01
CA VAL A 22 7.63 3.44 -9.78
C VAL A 22 8.67 4.53 -10.09
N ALA A 23 8.24 5.73 -10.49
CA ALA A 23 9.14 6.84 -10.73
C ALA A 23 9.90 7.26 -9.46
N ILE A 24 9.21 7.31 -8.31
CA ILE A 24 9.85 7.54 -7.01
C ILE A 24 10.81 6.41 -6.66
N ASN A 25 10.47 5.16 -6.98
CA ASN A 25 11.33 4.02 -6.72
C ASN A 25 12.65 4.13 -7.49
N PHE A 26 12.60 4.53 -8.77
CA PHE A 26 13.81 4.75 -9.57
C PHE A 26 14.71 5.87 -9.04
N VAL A 27 14.14 6.93 -8.48
CA VAL A 27 14.92 8.09 -8.02
C VAL A 27 15.42 7.94 -6.58
N VAL A 28 14.57 7.40 -5.71
CA VAL A 28 14.79 7.43 -4.25
C VAL A 28 15.08 6.04 -3.70
N VAL A 29 14.22 5.06 -3.99
CA VAL A 29 14.36 3.71 -3.42
C VAL A 29 15.59 3.01 -3.98
N GLN A 30 15.83 3.13 -5.29
CA GLN A 30 16.96 2.50 -5.95
C GLN A 30 18.29 3.00 -5.39
N ALA A 31 18.41 4.31 -5.12
CA ALA A 31 19.62 4.86 -4.49
C ALA A 31 19.89 4.23 -3.11
N ARG A 32 18.86 4.12 -2.27
CA ARG A 32 18.97 3.47 -0.95
C ARG A 32 19.19 1.97 -1.04
N GLN A 33 18.59 1.31 -2.02
CA GLN A 33 18.79 -0.11 -2.27
C GLN A 33 20.22 -0.40 -2.72
N SER A 34 20.82 0.48 -3.53
CA SER A 34 22.24 0.36 -3.91
C SER A 34 23.18 0.53 -2.71
N GLU A 35 22.89 1.46 -1.79
CA GLU A 35 23.66 1.60 -0.54
C GLU A 35 23.64 0.30 0.29
N ILE A 36 22.46 -0.32 0.41
CA ILE A 36 22.31 -1.60 1.10
C ILE A 36 23.01 -2.72 0.33
N ALA A 37 22.85 -2.78 -0.98
CA ALA A 37 23.48 -3.81 -1.81
C ALA A 37 25.02 -3.77 -1.68
N ASN A 38 25.63 -2.58 -1.71
CA ASN A 38 27.07 -2.41 -1.49
C ASN A 38 27.51 -2.93 -0.12
N PHE A 39 26.73 -2.64 0.93
CA PHE A 39 26.99 -3.19 2.26
C PHE A 39 26.95 -4.73 2.25
N TYR A 40 25.97 -5.35 1.59
CA TYR A 40 25.94 -6.81 1.46
C TYR A 40 27.12 -7.36 0.67
N THR A 41 27.51 -6.66 -0.40
CA THR A 41 28.66 -7.05 -1.21
C THR A 41 29.94 -7.07 -0.36
N ASP A 42 30.18 -6.02 0.42
CA ASP A 42 31.40 -5.89 1.22
C ASP A 42 31.44 -6.88 2.40
N GLU A 43 30.32 -7.05 3.11
CA GLU A 43 30.26 -7.81 4.36
C GLU A 43 29.97 -9.30 4.17
N PHE A 44 29.28 -9.68 3.09
CA PHE A 44 28.80 -11.05 2.90
C PHE A 44 29.20 -11.69 1.58
N VAL A 45 29.22 -10.95 0.47
CA VAL A 45 29.56 -11.54 -0.85
C VAL A 45 31.08 -11.63 -1.06
N ALA A 46 31.82 -10.55 -0.82
CA ALA A 46 33.28 -10.51 -0.98
C ALA A 46 34.01 -11.50 -0.05
N PRO A 47 33.54 -11.73 1.20
CA PRO A 47 34.06 -12.80 2.06
C PRO A 47 33.52 -14.20 1.71
N SER A 48 32.69 -14.33 0.67
CA SER A 48 32.05 -15.58 0.21
C SER A 48 31.16 -16.26 1.27
N ILE A 49 30.50 -15.45 2.12
CA ILE A 49 29.48 -15.92 3.07
C ILE A 49 28.16 -16.17 2.33
N ILE A 50 27.82 -15.31 1.37
CA ILE A 50 26.68 -15.46 0.45
C ILE A 50 27.23 -15.64 -0.96
N ASP A 51 26.60 -16.52 -1.75
CA ASP A 51 26.94 -16.73 -3.16
C ASP A 51 26.59 -15.48 -4.00
N GLU A 52 27.54 -15.03 -4.84
CA GLU A 52 27.37 -13.85 -5.69
C GLU A 52 26.22 -14.01 -6.68
N GLY A 53 26.06 -15.20 -7.28
CA GLY A 53 24.98 -15.48 -8.22
C GLY A 53 23.61 -15.47 -7.55
N GLU A 54 23.49 -16.03 -6.35
CA GLU A 54 22.27 -15.95 -5.55
C GLU A 54 21.92 -14.50 -5.18
N PHE A 55 22.92 -13.72 -4.76
CA PHE A 55 22.74 -12.31 -4.43
C PHE A 55 22.28 -11.47 -5.63
N ASP A 56 22.90 -11.65 -6.79
CA ASP A 56 22.54 -10.95 -8.03
C ASP A 56 21.11 -11.29 -8.47
N GLN A 57 20.72 -12.57 -8.38
CA GLN A 57 19.36 -12.99 -8.66
C GLN A 57 18.36 -12.29 -7.73
N LYS A 58 18.65 -12.24 -6.42
CA LYS A 58 17.79 -11.55 -5.44
C LYS A 58 17.69 -10.05 -5.72
N LEU A 59 18.79 -9.41 -6.07
CA LEU A 59 18.80 -8.00 -6.43
C LEU A 59 17.91 -7.73 -7.65
N GLN A 60 17.97 -8.59 -8.68
CA GLN A 60 17.11 -8.51 -9.86
C GLN A 60 15.63 -8.73 -9.51
N GLU A 61 15.31 -9.72 -8.67
CA GLU A 61 13.95 -9.98 -8.19
C GLU A 61 13.36 -8.73 -7.50
N LEU A 62 14.13 -8.07 -6.62
CA LEU A 62 13.70 -6.85 -5.94
C LEU A 62 13.47 -5.68 -6.91
N GLN A 63 14.33 -5.53 -7.91
CA GLN A 63 14.15 -4.50 -8.95
C GLN A 63 12.85 -4.70 -9.73
N ILE A 64 12.53 -5.95 -10.10
CA ILE A 64 11.28 -6.28 -10.79
C ILE A 64 10.09 -6.01 -9.87
N GLN A 65 10.16 -6.39 -8.59
CA GLN A 65 9.11 -6.16 -7.61
C GLN A 65 8.84 -4.66 -7.39
N ASN A 66 9.89 -3.84 -7.35
CA ASN A 66 9.79 -2.38 -7.23
C ASN A 66 9.04 -1.72 -8.39
N VAL A 67 8.92 -2.40 -9.54
CA VAL A 67 8.12 -1.93 -10.68
C VAL A 67 6.73 -2.55 -10.68
N ALA A 68 6.63 -3.88 -10.53
CA ALA A 68 5.38 -4.61 -10.69
C ALA A 68 4.40 -4.36 -9.53
N LEU A 69 4.89 -4.32 -8.29
CA LEU A 69 4.04 -4.27 -7.11
C LEU A 69 3.26 -2.95 -6.98
N PRO A 70 3.86 -1.76 -7.18
CA PRO A 70 3.10 -0.50 -7.15
C PRO A 70 1.99 -0.46 -8.20
N ILE A 71 2.21 -1.00 -9.40
CA ILE A 71 1.19 -1.06 -10.45
C ILE A 71 0.03 -1.98 -10.04
N ALA A 72 0.35 -3.17 -9.52
CA ALA A 72 -0.67 -4.12 -9.05
C ALA A 72 -1.52 -3.52 -7.91
N ILE A 73 -0.87 -2.88 -6.93
CA ILE A 73 -1.57 -2.19 -5.82
C ILE A 73 -2.42 -1.05 -6.35
N GLY A 74 -1.91 -0.27 -7.31
CA GLY A 74 -2.65 0.80 -7.96
C GLY A 74 -3.93 0.29 -8.63
N VAL A 75 -3.85 -0.77 -9.43
CA VAL A 75 -5.01 -1.41 -10.08
C VAL A 75 -6.02 -1.88 -9.04
N GLY A 76 -5.57 -2.62 -8.01
CA GLY A 76 -6.44 -3.09 -6.92
C GLY A 76 -7.11 -1.95 -6.16
N GLY A 77 -6.38 -0.87 -5.88
CA GLY A 77 -6.91 0.34 -5.26
C GLY A 77 -7.95 1.04 -6.14
N GLY A 78 -7.72 1.09 -7.45
CA GLY A 78 -8.69 1.63 -8.43
C GLY A 78 -10.00 0.84 -8.45
N VAL A 79 -9.91 -0.50 -8.48
CA VAL A 79 -11.07 -1.39 -8.38
C VAL A 79 -11.85 -1.13 -7.09
N LEU A 80 -11.15 -1.01 -5.95
CA LEU A 80 -11.77 -0.73 -4.66
C LEU A 80 -12.50 0.63 -4.65
N VAL A 81 -11.87 1.69 -5.15
CA VAL A 81 -12.47 3.03 -5.26
C VAL A 81 -13.75 2.99 -6.11
N ALA A 82 -13.70 2.38 -7.29
CA ALA A 82 -14.88 2.26 -8.16
C ALA A 82 -16.02 1.48 -7.50
N ALA A 83 -15.71 0.35 -6.87
CA ALA A 83 -16.72 -0.49 -6.20
C ALA A 83 -17.43 0.27 -5.07
N VAL A 84 -16.68 1.00 -4.24
CA VAL A 84 -17.28 1.80 -3.16
C VAL A 84 -18.05 2.99 -3.72
N TYR A 85 -17.52 3.70 -4.73
CA TYR A 85 -18.22 4.80 -5.37
C TYR A 85 -19.58 4.37 -5.94
N LEU A 86 -19.63 3.25 -6.67
CA LEU A 86 -20.88 2.74 -7.24
C LEU A 86 -21.90 2.36 -6.17
N ARG A 87 -21.46 1.98 -4.97
CA ARG A 87 -22.35 1.68 -3.83
C ARG A 87 -22.86 2.94 -3.13
N VAL A 88 -22.05 4.00 -3.08
CA VAL A 88 -22.41 5.28 -2.44
C VAL A 88 -23.26 6.16 -3.37
N GLY A 89 -22.97 6.15 -4.67
CA GLY A 89 -23.76 6.79 -5.73
C GLY A 89 -23.59 8.31 -5.89
N ALA A 90 -22.85 8.98 -5.01
CA ALA A 90 -22.60 10.42 -5.11
C ALA A 90 -21.31 10.86 -4.40
N GLY A 91 -20.81 12.03 -4.79
CA GLY A 91 -19.66 12.65 -4.12
C GLY A 91 -18.35 11.94 -4.44
N ALA A 92 -18.13 11.63 -5.72
CA ALA A 92 -17.02 10.80 -6.21
C ALA A 92 -15.65 11.18 -5.62
N PHE A 93 -15.30 12.47 -5.60
CA PHE A 93 -14.02 12.93 -5.08
C PHE A 93 -13.82 12.57 -3.60
N LYS A 94 -14.84 12.84 -2.77
CA LYS A 94 -14.79 12.52 -1.33
C LYS A 94 -14.68 11.02 -1.10
N VAL A 95 -15.41 10.22 -1.87
CA VAL A 95 -15.35 8.75 -1.78
C VAL A 95 -13.97 8.24 -2.15
N ALA A 96 -13.42 8.68 -3.28
CA ALA A 96 -12.11 8.23 -3.75
C ALA A 96 -10.99 8.55 -2.74
N VAL A 97 -10.94 9.79 -2.24
CA VAL A 97 -9.95 10.20 -1.24
C VAL A 97 -10.13 9.44 0.07
N ALA A 98 -11.36 9.28 0.56
CA ALA A 98 -11.62 8.56 1.80
C ALA A 98 -11.23 7.07 1.71
N VAL A 99 -11.57 6.41 0.60
CA VAL A 99 -11.23 5.00 0.36
C VAL A 99 -9.74 4.81 0.20
N ALA A 100 -9.07 5.64 -0.61
CA ALA A 100 -7.63 5.57 -0.79
C ALA A 100 -6.87 5.84 0.52
N GLY A 101 -7.30 6.83 1.32
CA GLY A 101 -6.73 7.13 2.63
C GLY A 101 -6.94 6.01 3.64
N ALA A 102 -8.14 5.41 3.68
CA ALA A 102 -8.42 4.27 4.56
C ALA A 102 -7.62 3.03 4.17
N ALA A 103 -7.47 2.76 2.87
CA ALA A 103 -6.68 1.65 2.36
C ALA A 103 -5.18 1.87 2.57
N TRP A 104 -4.66 3.08 2.38
CA TRP A 104 -3.28 3.46 2.77
C TRP A 104 -3.03 3.19 4.24
N LEU A 105 -3.93 3.63 5.12
CA LEU A 105 -3.80 3.40 6.55
C LEU A 105 -3.81 1.90 6.88
N ALA A 106 -4.81 1.17 6.38
CA ALA A 106 -5.05 -0.22 6.78
C ALA A 106 -4.10 -1.22 6.12
N LEU A 107 -3.75 -1.01 4.85
CA LEU A 107 -2.94 -1.96 4.08
C LEU A 107 -1.45 -1.61 4.05
N TYR A 108 -1.08 -0.38 4.40
CA TYR A 108 0.32 0.04 4.39
C TYR A 108 0.80 0.53 5.76
N VAL A 109 0.17 1.56 6.33
CA VAL A 109 0.66 2.18 7.58
C VAL A 109 0.63 1.20 8.75
N MET A 110 -0.51 0.56 9.02
CA MET A 110 -0.63 -0.34 10.18
C MET A 110 0.30 -1.57 10.08
N PRO A 111 0.42 -2.24 8.93
CA PRO A 111 1.42 -3.29 8.76
C PRO A 111 2.85 -2.80 8.96
N ALA A 112 3.22 -1.65 8.37
CA ALA A 112 4.56 -1.08 8.50
C ALA A 112 4.90 -0.65 9.94
N VAL A 113 3.90 -0.31 10.76
CA VAL A 113 4.09 0.00 12.19
C VAL A 113 4.40 -1.27 13.00
N LYS A 114 3.77 -2.41 12.68
CA LYS A 114 4.01 -3.68 13.39
C LYS A 114 5.24 -4.40 12.88
N TYR A 115 5.41 -4.43 11.57
CA TYR A 115 6.45 -5.12 10.83
C TYR A 115 7.05 -4.13 9.83
N PRO A 116 7.97 -3.25 10.27
CA PRO A 116 8.61 -2.29 9.40
C PRO A 116 9.44 -3.01 8.35
N ALA A 117 9.50 -2.44 7.14
CA ALA A 117 10.29 -3.00 6.04
C ALA A 117 11.70 -3.35 6.51
N ASN A 118 12.11 -4.60 6.35
CA ASN A 118 13.46 -5.07 6.67
C ASN A 118 14.20 -5.45 5.38
N SER A 119 15.41 -4.92 5.19
CA SER A 119 16.23 -5.25 4.04
C SER A 119 16.93 -6.60 4.21
N ASP A 120 17.21 -7.02 5.44
CA ASP A 120 17.79 -8.33 5.74
C ASP A 120 16.92 -9.48 5.23
N THR A 121 15.60 -9.33 5.35
CA THR A 121 14.63 -10.31 4.84
C THR A 121 14.54 -10.30 3.31
N ALA A 122 14.98 -9.23 2.67
CA ALA A 122 14.92 -9.06 1.21
C ALA A 122 16.15 -9.67 0.51
N PHE A 123 17.33 -9.57 1.13
CA PHE A 123 18.59 -10.06 0.56
C PHE A 123 19.01 -11.44 1.10
N ASN A 124 18.51 -11.86 2.26
CA ASN A 124 18.80 -13.17 2.85
C ASN A 124 17.50 -13.94 3.12
N PRO A 125 17.13 -14.93 2.29
CA PRO A 125 15.93 -15.74 2.49
C PRO A 125 15.93 -16.55 3.79
N GLU A 126 17.10 -17.01 4.24
CA GLU A 126 17.24 -17.70 5.53
C GLU A 126 17.00 -16.74 6.70
N GLY A 127 17.26 -15.44 6.48
CA GLY A 127 16.97 -14.34 7.39
C GLY A 127 15.54 -13.82 7.35
N ASP A 128 14.70 -14.20 6.36
CA ASP A 128 13.28 -13.77 6.31
C ASP A 128 12.54 -14.22 7.57
N GLY A 129 12.84 -15.42 8.08
CA GLY A 129 12.31 -15.88 9.36
C GLY A 129 10.77 -15.83 9.47
N GLY A 130 10.08 -15.87 8.33
CA GLY A 130 8.62 -15.74 8.24
C GLY A 130 8.10 -14.30 8.22
N TYR A 131 8.96 -13.28 8.10
CA TYR A 131 8.58 -11.87 7.99
C TYR A 131 7.54 -11.66 6.89
N SER A 132 7.78 -12.21 5.71
CA SER A 132 6.86 -12.07 4.58
C SER A 132 5.46 -12.60 4.90
N MET A 133 5.37 -13.74 5.61
CA MET A 133 4.11 -14.33 6.04
C MET A 133 3.44 -13.50 7.16
N LEU A 134 4.21 -13.01 8.13
CA LEU A 134 3.71 -12.15 9.21
C LEU A 134 3.17 -10.82 8.68
N TYR A 135 3.93 -10.16 7.81
CA TYR A 135 3.55 -8.90 7.17
C TYR A 135 2.27 -9.07 6.34
N ALA A 136 2.22 -10.11 5.48
CA ALA A 136 1.03 -10.39 4.67
C ALA A 136 -0.19 -10.74 5.53
N GLY A 137 -0.02 -11.57 6.57
CA GLY A 137 -1.09 -11.95 7.49
C GLY A 137 -1.65 -10.76 8.26
N TYR A 138 -0.78 -9.88 8.77
CA TYR A 138 -1.20 -8.69 9.49
C TYR A 138 -1.86 -7.66 8.57
N MET A 139 -1.34 -7.49 7.35
CA MET A 139 -1.97 -6.65 6.31
C MET A 139 -3.38 -7.14 5.98
N ALA A 140 -3.55 -8.44 5.75
CA ALA A 140 -4.85 -9.03 5.47
C ALA A 140 -5.81 -8.84 6.65
N ALA A 141 -5.36 -9.13 7.88
CA ALA A 141 -6.16 -8.95 9.09
C ALA A 141 -6.58 -7.48 9.29
N SER A 142 -5.67 -6.54 9.07
CA SER A 142 -5.94 -5.09 9.14
C SER A 142 -6.95 -4.65 8.07
N GLY A 143 -6.78 -5.08 6.81
CA GLY A 143 -7.72 -4.79 5.74
C GLY A 143 -9.12 -5.33 6.02
N LEU A 144 -9.22 -6.58 6.50
CA LEU A 144 -10.48 -7.21 6.90
C LEU A 144 -11.12 -6.51 8.11
N ALA A 145 -10.32 -6.07 9.08
CA ALA A 145 -10.79 -5.30 10.22
C ALA A 145 -11.39 -3.96 9.78
N ALA A 146 -10.75 -3.26 8.85
CA ALA A 146 -11.24 -2.00 8.30
C ALA A 146 -12.58 -2.21 7.56
N LEU A 147 -12.64 -3.22 6.68
CA LEU A 147 -13.84 -3.56 5.93
C LEU A 147 -14.99 -4.01 6.85
N GLY A 148 -14.71 -4.92 7.78
CA GLY A 148 -15.67 -5.44 8.75
C GLY A 148 -16.24 -4.34 9.64
N SER A 149 -15.39 -3.42 10.11
CA SER A 149 -15.82 -2.28 10.92
C SER A 149 -16.71 -1.33 10.13
N ALA A 150 -16.37 -1.05 8.87
CA ALA A 150 -17.20 -0.22 8.00
C ALA A 150 -18.57 -0.86 7.74
N ILE A 151 -18.61 -2.16 7.44
CA ILE A 151 -19.86 -2.90 7.19
C ILE A 151 -20.73 -2.92 8.46
N ALA A 152 -20.15 -3.24 9.62
CA ALA A 152 -20.88 -3.34 10.89
C ALA A 152 -21.59 -2.03 11.22
N PHE A 153 -20.89 -0.90 11.09
CA PHE A 153 -21.44 0.40 11.45
C PHE A 153 -22.33 1.02 10.37
N SER A 154 -22.11 0.73 9.08
CA SER A 154 -22.96 1.22 8.00
C SER A 154 -24.44 0.82 8.17
N LYS A 155 -24.71 -0.30 8.86
CA LYS A 155 -26.06 -0.79 9.15
C LYS A 155 -26.79 -0.06 10.28
N THR A 156 -26.07 0.72 11.09
CA THR A 156 -26.62 1.34 12.32
C THR A 156 -27.52 2.56 12.06
N LYS A 157 -27.57 3.07 10.82
CA LYS A 157 -28.29 4.29 10.40
C LYS A 157 -27.95 5.56 11.22
N ARG A 158 -26.89 5.54 12.05
CA ARG A 158 -26.43 6.70 12.80
C ARG A 158 -25.73 7.69 11.88
N LYS A 159 -25.99 8.99 12.06
CA LYS A 159 -25.37 10.09 11.28
C LYS A 159 -23.84 10.02 11.28
N ASN A 160 -23.23 9.59 12.39
CA ASN A 160 -21.78 9.50 12.57
C ASN A 160 -21.28 8.05 12.66
N TRP A 161 -21.87 7.13 11.89
CA TRP A 161 -21.49 5.71 11.91
C TRP A 161 -19.99 5.47 11.68
N TYR A 162 -19.34 6.34 10.90
CA TYR A 162 -17.91 6.28 10.60
C TYR A 162 -17.03 6.46 11.85
N VAL A 163 -17.48 7.20 12.86
CA VAL A 163 -16.75 7.34 14.14
C VAL A 163 -16.74 6.01 14.88
N GLY A 164 -17.89 5.32 14.91
CA GLY A 164 -17.97 3.98 15.50
C GLY A 164 -17.16 2.94 14.73
N ALA A 165 -17.17 3.01 13.39
CA ALA A 165 -16.34 2.16 12.54
C ALA A 165 -14.85 2.36 12.84
N ALA A 166 -14.40 3.62 12.94
CA ALA A 166 -13.02 3.95 13.27
C ALA A 166 -12.63 3.46 14.68
N GLY A 167 -13.51 3.66 15.68
CA GLY A 167 -13.27 3.17 17.03
C GLY A 167 -13.16 1.65 17.11
N LEU A 168 -14.03 0.92 16.41
CA LEU A 168 -13.96 -0.54 16.34
C LEU A 168 -12.69 -1.00 15.62
N TYR A 169 -12.33 -0.37 14.51
CA TYR A 169 -11.09 -0.67 13.79
C TYR A 169 -9.86 -0.48 14.69
N ILE A 170 -9.76 0.65 15.39
CA ILE A 170 -8.67 0.93 16.34
C ILE A 170 -8.59 -0.16 17.42
N GLY A 171 -9.74 -0.56 17.99
CA GLY A 171 -9.79 -1.62 18.99
C GLY A 171 -9.30 -2.98 18.45
N ILE A 172 -9.72 -3.35 17.23
CA ILE A 172 -9.27 -4.59 16.59
C ILE A 172 -7.78 -4.53 16.26
N ILE A 173 -7.29 -3.43 15.70
CA ILE A 173 -5.87 -3.28 15.38
C ILE A 173 -5.01 -3.31 16.64
N ALA A 174 -5.43 -2.69 17.74
CA ALA A 174 -4.72 -2.77 19.01
C ALA A 174 -4.63 -4.23 19.51
N ALA A 175 -5.73 -4.98 19.43
CA ALA A 175 -5.75 -6.39 19.79
C ALA A 175 -4.83 -7.23 18.87
N LEU A 176 -4.88 -6.99 17.55
CA LEU A 176 -4.02 -7.66 16.58
C LEU A 176 -2.54 -7.34 16.83
N TYR A 177 -2.20 -6.08 17.12
CA TYR A 177 -0.83 -5.64 17.40
C TYR A 177 -0.22 -6.42 18.56
N VAL A 178 -0.99 -6.68 19.62
CA VAL A 178 -0.55 -7.45 20.78
C VAL A 178 -0.56 -8.96 20.51
N SER A 179 -1.54 -9.45 19.74
CA SER A 179 -1.73 -10.90 19.51
C SER A 179 -0.78 -11.49 18.47
N PHE A 180 -0.40 -10.70 17.46
CA PHE A 180 0.54 -11.13 16.43
C PHE A 180 1.96 -11.21 16.99
N PRO A 181 2.73 -12.28 16.67
CA PRO A 181 4.05 -12.51 17.23
C PRO A 181 4.99 -11.37 16.86
N ALA A 182 5.90 -11.02 17.77
CA ALA A 182 6.98 -10.11 17.45
C ALA A 182 7.88 -10.76 16.38
N PHE A 183 8.40 -9.95 15.47
CA PHE A 183 9.43 -10.39 14.55
C PHE A 183 10.80 -10.05 15.15
N SER A 184 11.60 -11.08 15.43
CA SER A 184 12.99 -10.96 15.85
C SER A 184 13.88 -11.45 14.71
N GLY A 185 13.92 -10.68 13.63
CA GLY A 185 14.81 -10.95 12.50
C GLY A 185 16.25 -10.60 12.83
N LEU A 186 17.15 -11.04 11.96
CA LEU A 186 18.53 -10.56 11.95
C LEU A 186 18.52 -9.09 11.51
N GLU A 187 19.33 -8.27 12.18
CA GLU A 187 19.53 -6.86 11.86
C GLU A 187 21.02 -6.63 11.62
N PHE A 188 21.52 -7.05 10.46
CA PHE A 188 22.92 -6.83 10.11
C PHE A 188 23.14 -5.44 9.53
N VAL A 189 22.15 -4.93 8.79
CA VAL A 189 22.24 -3.63 8.14
C VAL A 189 22.26 -2.50 9.18
N PRO A 190 23.23 -1.57 9.11
CA PRO A 190 23.29 -0.41 9.99
C PRO A 190 21.97 0.36 10.02
N GLN A 191 21.50 0.72 11.22
CA GLN A 191 20.19 1.35 11.43
C GLN A 191 19.98 2.62 10.61
N GLN A 192 21.04 3.37 10.31
CA GLN A 192 20.96 4.57 9.47
C GLN A 192 20.59 4.24 8.00
N LEU A 193 21.21 3.21 7.43
CA LEU A 193 20.88 2.74 6.07
C LEU A 193 19.45 2.19 6.03
N LEU A 194 19.10 1.39 7.04
CA LEU A 194 17.79 0.78 7.15
C LEU A 194 16.67 1.82 7.30
N ALA A 195 16.89 2.88 8.09
CA ALA A 195 15.95 4.00 8.22
C ALA A 195 15.79 4.76 6.90
N GLY A 196 16.90 5.01 6.19
CA GLY A 196 16.90 5.65 4.87
C GLY A 196 16.05 4.86 3.87
N TRP A 197 16.27 3.55 3.80
CA TRP A 197 15.49 2.67 2.92
C TRP A 197 14.01 2.59 3.30
N ARG A 198 13.68 2.39 4.58
CA ARG A 198 12.29 2.41 5.09
C ARG A 198 11.55 3.70 4.73
N SER A 199 12.22 4.85 4.88
CA SER A 199 11.64 6.15 4.54
C SER A 199 11.36 6.30 3.04
N SER A 200 12.26 5.77 2.19
CA SER A 200 12.09 5.79 0.73
C SER A 200 10.93 4.93 0.26
N MET A 201 10.77 3.73 0.83
CA MET A 201 9.62 2.85 0.58
C MET A 201 8.31 3.50 1.02
N ALA A 202 8.31 4.20 2.16
CA ALA A 202 7.15 4.95 2.64
C ALA A 202 6.75 6.10 1.73
N ALA A 203 7.73 6.80 1.16
CA ALA A 203 7.46 7.87 0.20
C ALA A 203 6.74 7.33 -1.05
N GLY A 204 7.23 6.24 -1.64
CA GLY A 204 6.62 5.62 -2.82
C GLY A 204 5.18 5.16 -2.57
N MET A 205 4.95 4.41 -1.48
CA MET A 205 3.60 3.91 -1.15
C MET A 205 2.64 5.04 -0.78
N THR A 206 3.10 6.06 -0.07
CA THR A 206 2.25 7.22 0.26
C THR A 206 1.87 7.99 -1.00
N ALA A 207 2.83 8.23 -1.90
CA ALA A 207 2.56 8.90 -3.17
C ALA A 207 1.55 8.12 -4.03
N LEU A 208 1.67 6.79 -4.09
CA LEU A 208 0.72 5.93 -4.81
C LEU A 208 -0.71 6.18 -4.35
N TRP A 209 -0.96 6.03 -3.05
CA TRP A 209 -2.33 6.07 -2.51
C TRP A 209 -2.95 7.46 -2.62
N PHE A 210 -2.16 8.50 -2.37
CA PHE A 210 -2.63 9.88 -2.50
C PHE A 210 -2.90 10.24 -3.97
N ALA A 211 -2.01 9.86 -4.89
CA ALA A 211 -2.20 10.06 -6.32
C ALA A 211 -3.45 9.31 -6.82
N LEU A 212 -3.60 8.03 -6.44
CA LEU A 212 -4.81 7.25 -6.72
C LEU A 212 -6.07 8.00 -6.28
N GLY A 213 -6.15 8.40 -5.00
CA GLY A 213 -7.33 9.05 -4.43
C GLY A 213 -7.68 10.36 -5.14
N ILE A 214 -6.69 11.21 -5.39
CA ILE A 214 -6.86 12.51 -6.04
C ILE A 214 -7.26 12.34 -7.51
N ILE A 215 -6.53 11.53 -8.27
CA ILE A 215 -6.75 11.35 -9.71
C ILE A 215 -8.08 10.63 -9.95
N ALA A 216 -8.35 9.53 -9.23
CA ALA A 216 -9.62 8.83 -9.36
C ALA A 216 -10.78 9.73 -8.96
N GLY A 217 -10.63 10.47 -7.87
CA GLY A 217 -11.62 11.43 -7.42
C GLY A 217 -11.94 12.49 -8.47
N ALA A 218 -10.92 13.10 -9.07
CA ALA A 218 -11.09 14.13 -10.09
C ALA A 218 -11.73 13.60 -11.37
N LEU A 219 -11.30 12.41 -11.85
CA LEU A 219 -11.85 11.79 -13.05
C LEU A 219 -13.32 11.39 -12.87
N LEU A 220 -13.65 10.74 -11.76
CA LEU A 220 -15.01 10.30 -11.47
C LEU A 220 -15.94 11.50 -11.21
N GLU A 221 -15.48 12.52 -10.48
CA GLU A 221 -16.29 13.72 -10.21
C GLU A 221 -16.59 14.50 -11.50
N ARG A 222 -15.63 14.57 -12.43
CA ARG A 222 -15.84 15.20 -13.74
C ARG A 222 -16.96 14.50 -14.51
N GLU A 223 -16.99 13.17 -14.51
CA GLU A 223 -18.06 12.43 -15.19
C GLU A 223 -19.40 12.51 -14.46
N GLU A 224 -19.41 12.45 -13.13
CA GLU A 224 -20.62 12.65 -12.32
C GLU A 224 -21.27 14.01 -12.61
N LYS A 225 -20.48 15.08 -12.75
CA LYS A 225 -20.97 16.42 -13.08
C LYS A 225 -21.52 16.52 -14.50
N LYS A 226 -20.88 15.88 -15.49
CA LYS A 226 -21.35 15.86 -16.88
C LYS A 226 -22.73 15.23 -16.98
N GLU A 227 -22.94 14.09 -16.34
CA GLU A 227 -24.22 13.38 -16.37
C GLU A 227 -25.36 14.22 -15.74
N LYS A 228 -25.09 14.84 -14.58
CA LYS A 228 -26.05 15.74 -13.92
C LYS A 228 -26.33 17.02 -14.72
N GLY A 229 -25.36 17.51 -15.50
CA GLY A 229 -25.52 18.67 -16.37
C GLY A 229 -26.40 18.37 -17.58
N VAL A 230 -26.28 17.16 -18.14
CA VAL A 230 -27.14 16.66 -19.22
C VAL A 230 -28.59 16.50 -18.74
N GLU A 231 -28.82 15.98 -17.53
CA GLU A 231 -30.17 15.87 -16.95
C GLU A 231 -30.88 17.21 -16.70
N LYS A 232 -30.13 18.32 -16.58
CA LYS A 232 -30.70 19.66 -16.33
C LYS A 232 -30.90 20.50 -17.61
N GLY A 233 -30.45 20.01 -18.76
CA GLY A 233 -30.51 20.69 -20.05
C GLY A 233 -31.64 20.23 -20.97
N ILE A 234 -32.60 19.47 -20.44
CA ILE A 234 -33.87 19.05 -21.06
C ILE A 234 -35.00 19.70 -20.25
#